data_AF-A0ABD4ETB4-F1
#
_entry.id   AF-A0ABD4ETB4-F1
#
_cell.length_a   1.000
_cell.length_b   1.000
_cell.length_c   1.000
_cell.angle_alpha   90.00
_cell.angle_beta   90.00
_cell.angle_gamma   90.00
#
_symmetry.space_group_name_H-M   'P 1'
#
loop_
_entity.id
_entity.type
_entity.pdbx_description
1 polymer ?
#
loop_
_entity_poly.entity_id
_entity_poly.type
_entity_poly.pdbx_seq_one_letter_code
_entity_poly.pdbx_strand_id
1 'polypeptide(L)' 'MYVCLCHGVTDKKIEQTIDDGATTMRELTKELKVGSQCGKCCGCTKKILNRKLIQIADITDQVA' A
#
# COMPACT_ATOMS: atom_id res chain seq x y z
N MET A 1 -4.45 -8.37 -8.06
CA MET A 1 -4.96 -9.35 -7.07
C MET A 1 -5.74 -8.64 -5.96
N TYR A 2 -6.82 -9.24 -5.44
CA TYR A 2 -7.44 -8.74 -4.20
C TYR A 2 -6.54 -9.04 -3.00
N VAL A 3 -6.19 -7.99 -2.27
CA VAL A 3 -5.34 -8.05 -1.07
C VAL A 3 -6.21 -8.04 0.19
N CYS A 4 -7.25 -7.21 0.22
CA CYS A 4 -8.21 -7.15 1.33
C CYS A 4 -9.60 -7.55 0.84
N LEU A 5 -10.05 -8.76 1.19
CA LEU A 5 -11.39 -9.24 0.83
C LEU A 5 -12.51 -8.53 1.61
N CYS A 6 -12.25 -8.18 2.86
CA CYS A 6 -13.16 -7.43 3.73
C CYS A 6 -13.67 -6.11 3.12
N HIS A 7 -12.80 -5.42 2.39
CA HIS A 7 -13.09 -4.10 1.82
C HIS A 7 -12.93 -4.05 0.30
N GLY A 8 -12.76 -5.21 -0.35
CA GLY A 8 -12.60 -5.29 -1.81
C GLY A 8 -11.39 -4.52 -2.34
N VAL A 9 -10.28 -4.48 -1.62
CA VAL A 9 -9.09 -3.70 -2.01
C VAL A 9 -8.11 -4.57 -2.80
N THR A 10 -7.69 -4.07 -3.95
CA THR A 10 -6.69 -4.72 -4.82
C THR A 10 -5.29 -4.17 -4.58
N ASP A 11 -4.28 -4.94 -4.96
CA ASP A 11 -2.89 -4.51 -5.07
C ASP A 11 -2.72 -3.21 -5.86
N LYS A 12 -3.34 -3.10 -7.04
CA LYS A 12 -3.31 -1.89 -7.86
C LYS A 12 -3.86 -0.67 -7.12
N LYS A 13 -4.94 -0.85 -6.35
CA LYS A 13 -5.51 0.27 -5.57
C LYS A 13 -4.57 0.71 -4.45
N ILE A 14 -3.87 -0.23 -3.81
CA ILE A 14 -2.84 0.07 -2.81
C ILE A 14 -1.67 0.81 -3.45
N GLU A 15 -1.14 0.30 -4.56
CA GLU A 15 -0.03 0.94 -5.28
C GLU A 15 -0.39 2.35 -5.75
N GLN A 16 -1.59 2.55 -6.31
CA GLN A 16 -2.07 3.89 -6.68
C GLN A 16 -2.13 4.84 -5.48
N THR A 17 -2.66 4.40 -4.33
CA THR A 17 -2.72 5.26 -3.14
C THR A 17 -1.33 5.61 -2.60
N ILE A 18 -0.32 4.75 -2.82
CA ILE A 18 1.08 5.06 -2.51
C ILE A 18 1.62 6.09 -3.50
N ASP A 19 1.36 5.92 -4.79
CA ASP A 19 1.72 6.89 -5.84
C ASP A 19 1.05 8.26 -5.60
N ASP A 20 -0.14 8.27 -5.01
CA ASP A 20 -0.85 9.48 -4.58
C ASP A 20 -0.30 10.09 -3.27
N GLY A 21 0.74 9.47 -2.67
CA GLY A 21 1.50 10.03 -1.55
C GLY A 21 1.36 9.30 -0.20
N ALA A 22 0.63 8.19 -0.11
CA ALA A 22 0.59 7.41 1.13
C ALA A 22 1.92 6.68 1.36
N THR A 23 2.55 6.94 2.52
CA THR A 23 3.86 6.37 2.88
C THR A 23 3.78 5.45 4.11
N THR A 24 2.62 5.38 4.76
CA THR A 24 2.44 4.57 5.97
C THR A 24 1.24 3.62 5.89
N MET A 25 1.29 2.53 6.65
CA MET A 25 0.14 1.64 6.82
C MET A 25 -1.07 2.37 7.39
N ARG A 26 -0.86 3.37 8.24
CA ARG A 26 -1.94 4.16 8.86
C ARG A 26 -2.70 4.96 7.80
N GLU A 27 -1.99 5.55 6.85
CA GLU A 27 -2.59 6.25 5.71
C GLU A 27 -3.33 5.28 4.80
N LEU A 28 -2.74 4.13 4.48
CA LEU A 28 -3.44 3.09 3.69
C LEU A 28 -4.72 2.61 4.39
N THR A 29 -4.70 2.40 5.71
CA THR A 29 -5.91 2.05 6.46
C THR A 29 -6.94 3.18 6.45
N LYS A 30 -6.50 4.44 6.56
CA LYS A 30 -7.42 5.59 6.51
C LYS A 30 -8.12 5.69 5.15
N GLU A 31 -7.38 5.57 4.05
CA GLU A 31 -7.90 5.77 2.70
C GLU A 31 -8.64 4.53 2.15
N LEU A 32 -8.15 3.33 2.44
CA LEU A 32 -8.63 2.09 1.83
C LEU A 32 -9.32 1.13 2.81
N LYS A 33 -9.36 1.47 4.10
CA LYS A 33 -9.86 0.60 5.19
C LYS A 33 -9.10 -0.73 5.32
N VAL A 34 -7.98 -0.91 4.63
CA VAL A 34 -7.17 -2.15 4.72
C VAL A 34 -6.72 -2.40 6.16
N GLY A 35 -6.86 -3.64 6.60
CA GLY A 35 -6.51 -4.06 7.96
C GLY A 35 -7.49 -3.64 9.06
N SER A 36 -8.57 -2.92 8.73
CA SER A 36 -9.51 -2.41 9.75
C SER A 36 -10.58 -3.42 10.20
N GLN A 37 -10.75 -4.55 9.49
CA GLN A 37 -11.67 -5.64 9.89
C GLN A 37 -10.93 -6.86 10.45
N CYS A 38 -10.65 -7.89 9.63
CA CYS A 38 -10.06 -9.15 10.13
C CYS A 38 -8.52 -9.12 10.23
N GLY A 39 -7.86 -8.08 9.73
CA GLY A 39 -6.40 -7.91 9.78
C GLY A 39 -5.56 -8.86 8.91
N LYS A 40 -6.14 -9.89 8.27
CA LYS A 40 -5.39 -10.90 7.50
C LYS A 40 -4.59 -10.32 6.33
N CYS A 41 -5.04 -9.21 5.75
CA CYS A 41 -4.35 -8.55 4.65
C CYS A 41 -3.11 -7.74 5.09
N CYS A 42 -2.96 -7.41 6.37
CA CYS A 42 -1.94 -6.47 6.86
C CYS A 42 -0.51 -6.86 6.45
N GLY A 43 -0.17 -8.15 6.51
CA GLY A 43 1.15 -8.62 6.10
C GLY A 43 1.41 -8.44 4.61
N CYS A 44 0.41 -8.71 3.76
CA CYS A 44 0.51 -8.53 2.32
C CYS A 44 0.58 -7.03 1.95
N THR A 45 -0.29 -6.20 2.54
CA THR A 45 -0.29 -4.75 2.34
C THR A 45 1.05 -4.12 2.73
N LYS A 46 1.65 -4.50 3.88
CA LYS A 46 2.97 -4.02 4.31
C LYS A 46 4.07 -4.36 3.30
N LYS A 47 4.05 -5.57 2.73
CA LYS A 47 5.04 -5.97 1.72
C LYS A 47 4.94 -5.11 0.46
N ILE A 48 3.71 -4.83 0.00
CA ILE A 48 3.46 -3.95 -1.16
C ILE A 48 3.97 -2.54 -0.84
N LEU A 49 3.60 -2.00 0.32
CA LEU A 49 4.03 -0.67 0.76
C LEU A 49 5.55 -0.54 0.76
N ASN A 50 6.25 -1.43 1.46
CA ASN A 50 7.71 -1.37 1.56
C ASN A 50 8.38 -1.51 0.19
N ARG A 51 7.93 -2.46 -0.63
CA ARG A 51 8.48 -2.67 -1.99
C ARG A 51 8.33 -1.41 -2.83
N LYS A 52 7.14 -0.80 -2.81
CA LYS A 52 6.82 0.37 -3.64
C LYS A 52 7.59 1.61 -3.16
N LEU A 53 7.76 1.80 -1.86
CA LEU A 53 8.57 2.90 -1.31
C LEU A 53 10.06 2.77 -1.64
N ILE A 54 10.63 1.56 -1.60
CA ILE A 54 12.01 1.32 -2.05
C ILE A 54 12.15 1.69 -3.53
N GLN A 55 11.21 1.25 -4.37
CA GLN A 55 11.22 1.59 -5.80
C GLN A 55 11.13 3.10 -6.05
N ILE A 56 10.30 3.82 -5.29
CA ILE A 56 10.19 5.27 -5.38
C ILE A 56 11.52 5.94 -4.99
N ALA A 57 12.14 5.49 -3.89
CA ALA A 57 13.43 5.99 -3.44
C ALA A 57 14.54 5.76 -4.47
N ASP A 58 14.64 4.56 -5.04
CA ASP A 58 15.62 4.21 -6.08
C ASP A 58 15.44 5.09 -7.34
N ILE A 59 14.20 5.39 -7.72
CA ILE A 59 13.89 6.28 -8.87
C ILE A 59 14.31 7.71 -8.56
N THR A 60 14.02 8.22 -7.35
CA THR A 60 14.40 9.59 -6.99
C THR A 60 15.91 9.81 -7.01
N ASP A 61 16.70 8.78 -6.67
CA ASP A 61 18.17 8.86 -6.72
C ASP A 61 18.73 8.89 -8.15
N GLN A 62 18.00 8.39 -9.15
CA GLN A 62 18.43 8.39 -10.56
C GLN A 62 18.18 9.73 -11.28
N VAL A 63 17.31 10.57 -10.74
CA VAL A 63 16.92 11.86 -11.34
C VAL A 63 17.42 13.07 -10.54
N ALA A 64 18.11 12.83 -9.41
CA ALA A 64 18.80 13.83 -8.60
C ALA A 64 20.23 14.08 -9.13
#